data_AF-A0A940DH19-F1
#
_entry.id   AF-A0A940DH19-F1
#
_cell.length_a   1.000
_cell.length_b   1.000
_cell.length_c   1.000
_cell.angle_alpha   90.00
_cell.angle_beta   90.00
_cell.angle_gamma   90.00
#
_symmetry.space_group_name_H-M   'P 1'
#
loop_
_entity.id
_entity.type
_entity.pdbx_description
1 polymer ?
#
loop_
_entity_poly.entity_id
_entity_poly.type
_entity_poly.pdbx_seq_one_letter_code
_entity_poly.pdbx_strand_id
1 'polypeptide(L)'
;MNMTERFKKYLEAEFRKISPTKAAMEYRKDTLVKLEELAQDYRIKGMTDDEAIYNACISSLGDFEAKLKEFEKSLVEIPKERNTRKTASLLAVSAVAVLVIVYLALSITGAVPWSRSWLIILGAVIAAYTAVTVLVILKGAQNEKYLLPRMFLAGAIVLWFVFAYLIVHLCVPKDFPYDWMTFLIMVIVTVLADVIFGFVTKNKLTVPEALLWLVFSAALIYVMCGVAGLMAWGIGWLLPACAGIVAVAAAVVIVLSIIKRKEKNELAKYAEVKSKVDEEYYTRW
;
A
#
# COMPACT_ATOMS: atom_id res chain seq x y z
N MET A 1 41.82 -21.09 15.67
CA MET A 1 40.51 -21.08 14.97
C MET A 1 39.51 -20.49 15.94
N ASN A 2 38.76 -19.46 15.55
CA ASN A 2 37.89 -18.76 16.50
C ASN A 2 36.69 -19.65 16.89
N MET A 3 36.20 -19.62 18.14
CA MET A 3 35.12 -20.50 18.62
C MET A 3 33.85 -20.39 17.79
N THR A 4 33.51 -19.16 17.40
CA THR A 4 32.43 -18.84 16.46
C THR A 4 32.59 -19.55 15.11
N GLU A 5 33.81 -19.72 14.60
CA GLU A 5 34.05 -20.43 13.33
C GLU A 5 33.82 -21.94 13.45
N ARG A 6 34.13 -22.52 14.62
CA ARG A 6 33.83 -23.94 14.92
C ARG A 6 32.32 -24.18 14.96
N PHE A 7 31.55 -23.33 15.66
CA PHE A 7 30.09 -23.44 15.70
C PHE A 7 29.45 -23.23 14.32
N LYS A 8 29.93 -22.26 13.54
CA LYS A 8 29.47 -22.06 12.16
C LYS A 8 29.64 -23.30 11.30
N LYS A 9 30.81 -23.96 11.36
CA LYS A 9 31.11 -25.16 10.57
C LYS A 9 30.24 -26.35 10.97
N TYR A 10 29.97 -26.52 12.26
CA TYR A 10 29.07 -27.57 12.76
C TYR A 10 27.62 -27.34 12.31
N LEU A 11 27.09 -26.13 12.50
CA LEU A 11 25.73 -25.79 12.06
C LEU A 11 25.60 -25.86 10.54
N GLU A 12 26.63 -25.54 9.76
CA GLU A 12 26.61 -25.71 8.30
C GLU A 12 26.50 -27.17 7.87
N ALA A 13 27.16 -28.09 8.56
CA ALA A 13 27.09 -29.51 8.25
C ALA A 13 25.69 -30.07 8.54
N GLU A 14 25.09 -29.67 9.66
CA GLU A 14 23.76 -30.15 10.06
C GLU A 14 22.62 -29.53 9.24
N PHE A 15 22.66 -28.21 8.97
CA PHE A 15 21.64 -27.55 8.15
C PHE A 15 21.73 -27.88 6.66
N ARG A 16 22.87 -28.39 6.16
CA ARG A 16 22.97 -28.92 4.78
C ARG A 16 22.11 -30.16 4.54
N LYS A 17 21.68 -30.84 5.61
CA LYS A 17 20.78 -32.02 5.53
C LYS A 17 19.31 -31.64 5.30
N ILE A 18 18.95 -30.35 5.39
CA ILE A 18 17.58 -29.83 5.28
C ILE A 18 17.45 -28.91 4.06
N SER A 19 16.23 -28.80 3.54
CA SER A 19 15.89 -27.87 2.46
C SER A 19 16.29 -26.40 2.78
N PRO A 20 17.02 -25.71 1.88
CA PRO A 20 17.47 -24.33 2.10
C PRO A 20 16.30 -23.34 2.00
N THR A 21 15.58 -23.15 3.11
CA THR A 21 14.46 -22.21 3.23
C THR A 21 14.85 -20.98 4.06
N LYS A 22 14.16 -19.85 3.87
CA LYS A 22 14.40 -18.62 4.66
C LYS A 22 14.24 -18.86 6.17
N ALA A 23 13.25 -19.67 6.56
CA ALA A 23 13.01 -20.06 7.95
C ALA A 23 14.17 -20.90 8.52
N ALA A 24 14.76 -21.81 7.74
CA ALA A 24 15.94 -22.56 8.15
C ALA A 24 17.18 -21.66 8.35
N MET A 25 17.33 -20.59 7.54
CA MET A 25 18.41 -19.62 7.74
C MET A 25 18.24 -18.79 9.03
N GLU A 26 17.02 -18.39 9.37
CA GLU A 26 16.73 -17.66 10.62
C GLU A 26 16.94 -18.56 11.84
N TYR A 27 16.44 -19.80 11.80
CA TYR A 27 16.64 -20.79 12.86
C TYR A 27 18.13 -21.12 13.06
N ARG A 28 18.92 -21.18 11.98
CA ARG A 28 20.38 -21.32 12.05
C ARG A 28 21.06 -20.16 12.77
N LYS A 29 20.64 -18.91 12.52
CA LYS A 29 21.20 -17.72 13.18
C LYS A 29 20.87 -17.69 14.66
N ASP A 30 19.62 -17.99 15.02
CA ASP A 30 19.18 -18.04 16.42
C ASP A 30 19.90 -19.13 17.22
N THR A 31 20.09 -20.31 16.62
CA THR A 31 20.85 -21.40 17.25
C THR A 31 22.31 -21.03 17.45
N LEU A 32 22.91 -20.29 16.52
CA LEU A 32 24.30 -19.80 16.65
C LEU A 32 24.43 -18.81 17.81
N VAL A 33 23.50 -17.86 17.94
CA VAL A 33 23.52 -16.88 19.04
C VAL A 33 23.40 -17.60 20.40
N LYS A 34 22.49 -18.57 20.52
CA LYS A 34 22.34 -19.38 21.75
C LYS A 34 23.61 -20.15 22.13
N LEU A 35 24.33 -20.70 21.15
CA LEU A 35 25.59 -21.40 21.39
C LEU A 35 26.71 -20.44 21.79
N GLU A 36 26.75 -19.23 21.24
CA GLU A 36 27.71 -18.19 21.63
C GLU A 36 27.43 -17.68 23.04
N GLU A 37 26.16 -17.48 23.41
CA GLU A 37 25.74 -17.12 24.76
C GLU A 37 26.08 -18.20 25.79
N LEU A 38 25.81 -19.48 25.48
CA LEU A 38 26.20 -20.61 26.31
C LEU A 38 27.72 -20.71 26.48
N ALA A 39 28.48 -20.52 25.40
CA ALA A 39 29.94 -20.53 25.46
C ALA A 39 30.49 -19.39 26.33
N GLN A 40 29.86 -18.21 26.31
CA GLN A 40 30.22 -17.13 27.22
C GLN A 40 29.85 -17.43 28.67
N ASP A 41 28.69 -18.03 28.92
CA ASP A 41 28.25 -18.42 30.27
C ASP A 41 29.21 -19.46 30.90
N TYR A 42 29.68 -20.44 30.12
CA TYR A 42 30.69 -21.40 30.59
C TYR A 42 32.06 -20.75 30.86
N ARG A 43 32.44 -19.73 30.08
CA ARG A 43 33.66 -18.94 30.33
C ARG A 43 33.53 -18.10 31.60
N ILE A 44 32.36 -17.50 31.86
CA ILE A 44 32.07 -16.75 33.09
C ILE A 44 32.08 -17.67 34.32
N LYS A 45 31.61 -18.92 34.16
CA LYS A 45 31.63 -19.97 35.20
C LYS A 45 33.02 -20.54 35.49
N GLY A 46 34.07 -20.02 34.85
CA GLY A 46 35.47 -20.35 35.16
C GLY A 46 36.01 -21.58 34.41
N MET A 47 35.34 -22.07 33.36
CA MET A 47 35.94 -23.07 32.48
C MET A 47 37.00 -22.41 31.60
N THR A 48 38.24 -22.90 31.67
CA THR A 48 39.39 -22.35 30.92
C THR A 48 39.76 -23.17 29.68
N ASP A 49 39.17 -24.35 29.51
CA ASP A 49 39.42 -25.23 28.37
C ASP A 49 38.36 -25.04 27.26
N ASP A 50 38.80 -24.46 26.15
CA ASP A 50 37.97 -24.20 24.97
C ASP A 50 37.40 -25.48 24.33
N GLU A 51 38.06 -26.64 24.46
CA GLU A 51 37.52 -27.91 23.94
C GLU A 51 36.40 -28.46 24.82
N ALA A 52 36.55 -28.36 26.13
CA ALA A 52 35.52 -28.73 27.08
C ALA A 52 34.27 -27.86 26.94
N ILE A 53 34.45 -26.55 26.73
CA ILE A 53 33.34 -25.61 26.48
C ILE A 53 32.62 -25.96 25.19
N TYR A 54 33.35 -26.25 24.11
CA TYR A 54 32.76 -26.65 22.84
C TYR A 54 31.93 -27.93 22.96
N ASN A 55 32.49 -28.98 23.56
CA ASN A 55 31.79 -30.26 23.73
C ASN A 55 30.55 -30.14 24.64
N ALA A 56 30.63 -29.33 25.70
CA ALA A 56 29.47 -29.03 26.55
C ALA A 56 28.36 -28.29 25.79
N CYS A 57 28.73 -27.28 24.97
CA CYS A 57 27.77 -26.52 24.15
C CYS A 57 27.10 -27.43 23.11
N ILE A 58 27.85 -28.28 22.42
CA ILE A 58 27.29 -29.23 21.44
C ILE A 58 26.41 -30.28 22.12
N SER A 59 26.82 -30.81 23.28
CA SER A 59 26.01 -31.76 24.04
C SER A 59 24.67 -31.15 24.53
N SER A 60 24.65 -29.85 24.85
CA SER A 60 23.43 -29.14 25.26
C SER A 60 22.35 -29.08 24.18
N LEU A 61 22.73 -29.21 22.90
CA LEU A 61 21.77 -29.24 21.79
C LEU A 61 20.94 -30.54 21.77
N GLY A 62 21.44 -31.61 22.39
CA GLY A 62 20.82 -32.93 22.43
C GLY A 62 20.71 -33.55 21.03
N ASP A 63 19.59 -34.22 20.74
CA ASP A 63 19.28 -34.73 19.40
C ASP A 63 18.83 -33.58 18.47
N PHE A 64 19.82 -32.83 17.99
CA PHE A 64 19.61 -31.69 17.10
C PHE A 64 19.00 -32.12 15.75
N GLU A 65 19.34 -33.32 15.27
CA GLU A 65 18.81 -33.86 14.02
C GLU A 65 17.30 -34.14 14.12
N ALA A 66 16.82 -34.67 15.25
CA ALA A 66 15.39 -34.84 15.50
C ALA A 66 14.64 -33.50 15.57
N LYS A 67 15.19 -32.50 16.27
CA LYS A 67 14.61 -31.13 16.32
C LYS A 67 14.54 -30.47 14.95
N LEU A 68 15.55 -30.72 14.11
CA LEU A 68 15.61 -30.22 12.74
C LEU A 68 14.57 -30.89 11.83
N LYS A 69 14.35 -32.22 11.96
CA LYS A 69 13.29 -32.94 11.25
C LYS A 69 11.90 -32.52 11.71
N GLU A 70 11.71 -32.28 13.00
CA GLU A 70 10.47 -31.73 13.55
C GLU A 70 10.21 -30.31 13.03
N PHE A 71 11.25 -29.48 12.94
CA PHE A 71 11.16 -28.16 12.33
C PHE A 71 10.79 -28.25 10.84
N GLU A 72 11.44 -29.11 10.05
CA GLU A 72 11.07 -29.33 8.65
C GLU A 72 9.63 -29.85 8.50
N LYS A 73 9.22 -30.79 9.36
CA LYS A 73 7.84 -31.26 9.42
C LYS A 73 6.88 -30.14 9.78
N SER A 74 7.22 -29.26 10.73
CA SER A 74 6.41 -28.10 11.11
C SER A 74 6.30 -27.05 10.00
N LEU A 75 7.33 -26.90 9.16
CA LEU A 75 7.31 -26.04 7.97
C LEU A 75 6.40 -26.60 6.86
N VAL A 76 6.41 -27.92 6.66
CA VAL A 76 5.51 -28.61 5.72
C VAL A 76 4.08 -28.68 6.27
N GLU A 77 3.94 -28.82 7.59
CA GLU A 77 2.67 -28.95 8.28
C GLU A 77 1.97 -27.62 8.54
N ILE A 78 2.59 -26.43 8.36
CA ILE A 78 1.86 -25.14 8.45
C ILE A 78 0.60 -25.23 7.58
N PRO A 79 -0.58 -25.48 8.16
CA PRO A 79 -1.79 -25.47 7.38
C PRO A 79 -2.31 -24.03 7.47
N LYS A 80 -2.99 -23.58 6.41
CA LYS A 80 -3.83 -22.37 6.40
C LYS A 80 -3.15 -21.05 6.03
N GLU A 81 -2.85 -20.92 4.74
CA GLU A 81 -3.43 -19.79 3.97
C GLU A 81 -4.55 -20.26 3.01
N ARG A 82 -4.75 -21.58 2.88
CA ARG A 82 -5.74 -22.15 1.96
C ARG A 82 -7.16 -22.16 2.51
N ASN A 83 -7.35 -22.09 3.83
CA ASN A 83 -8.68 -22.19 4.44
C ASN A 83 -9.41 -20.85 4.53
N THR A 84 -8.69 -19.74 4.76
CA THR A 84 -9.29 -18.38 4.75
C THR A 84 -9.75 -17.95 3.36
N ARG A 85 -9.07 -18.37 2.29
CA ARG A 85 -9.54 -18.13 0.91
C ARG A 85 -10.79 -18.95 0.56
N LYS A 86 -10.87 -20.20 1.03
CA LYS A 86 -12.07 -21.06 0.82
C LYS A 86 -13.26 -20.59 1.64
N THR A 87 -13.07 -20.17 2.90
CA THR A 87 -14.17 -19.61 3.71
C THR A 87 -14.58 -18.22 3.25
N ALA A 88 -13.65 -17.36 2.84
CA ALA A 88 -13.97 -16.06 2.25
C ALA A 88 -14.71 -16.19 0.91
N SER A 89 -14.33 -17.17 0.06
CA SER A 89 -15.09 -17.45 -1.16
C SER A 89 -16.47 -18.02 -0.87
N LEU A 90 -16.62 -18.88 0.16
CA LEU A 90 -17.92 -19.42 0.56
C LEU A 90 -18.83 -18.31 1.15
N LEU A 91 -18.27 -17.39 1.92
CA LEU A 91 -18.96 -16.23 2.48
C LEU A 91 -19.38 -15.22 1.40
N ALA A 92 -18.51 -14.95 0.43
CA ALA A 92 -18.85 -14.07 -0.69
C ALA A 92 -19.96 -14.67 -1.58
N VAL A 93 -19.88 -15.97 -1.89
CA VAL A 93 -20.89 -16.67 -2.69
C VAL A 93 -22.23 -16.74 -1.94
N SER A 94 -22.22 -17.01 -0.63
CA SER A 94 -23.44 -17.01 0.17
C SER A 94 -24.05 -15.62 0.33
N ALA A 95 -23.26 -14.56 0.49
CA ALA A 95 -23.75 -13.18 0.53
C ALA A 95 -24.42 -12.77 -0.80
N VAL A 96 -23.82 -13.11 -1.93
CA VAL A 96 -24.41 -12.87 -3.26
C VAL A 96 -25.70 -13.68 -3.42
N ALA A 97 -25.71 -14.96 -3.02
CA ALA A 97 -26.92 -15.79 -3.09
C ALA A 97 -28.07 -15.23 -2.23
N VAL A 98 -27.78 -14.76 -1.01
CA VAL A 98 -28.78 -14.10 -0.15
C VAL A 98 -29.31 -12.83 -0.80
N LEU A 99 -28.45 -12.01 -1.40
CA LEU A 99 -28.87 -10.78 -2.09
C LEU A 99 -29.70 -11.06 -3.34
N VAL A 100 -29.41 -12.15 -4.06
CA VAL A 100 -30.24 -12.63 -5.18
C VAL A 100 -31.61 -13.11 -4.69
N ILE A 101 -31.66 -13.81 -3.54
CA ILE A 101 -32.91 -14.23 -2.92
C ILE A 101 -33.74 -13.01 -2.48
N VAL A 102 -33.11 -12.01 -1.86
CA VAL A 102 -33.77 -10.74 -1.48
C VAL A 102 -34.28 -9.99 -2.72
N TYR A 103 -33.47 -9.91 -3.77
CA TYR A 103 -33.89 -9.36 -5.07
C TYR A 103 -35.12 -10.08 -5.62
N LEU A 104 -35.09 -11.42 -5.73
CA LEU A 104 -36.20 -12.20 -6.25
C LEU A 104 -37.45 -12.07 -5.37
N ALA A 105 -37.30 -12.09 -4.04
CA ALA A 105 -38.41 -11.93 -3.11
C ALA A 105 -39.09 -10.56 -3.26
N LEU A 106 -38.32 -9.46 -3.33
CA LEU A 106 -38.85 -8.11 -3.51
C LEU A 106 -39.47 -7.90 -4.91
N SER A 107 -38.95 -8.57 -5.93
CA SER A 107 -39.41 -8.45 -7.32
C SER A 107 -40.65 -9.30 -7.61
N ILE A 108 -40.81 -10.45 -6.96
CA ILE A 108 -41.97 -11.35 -7.13
C ILE A 108 -43.17 -10.86 -6.30
N THR A 109 -42.93 -10.30 -5.11
CA THR A 109 -44.00 -9.75 -4.25
C THR A 109 -44.59 -8.44 -4.77
N GLY A 110 -44.03 -7.87 -5.86
CA GLY A 110 -44.49 -6.62 -6.45
C GLY A 110 -44.23 -5.38 -5.59
N ALA A 111 -43.53 -5.53 -4.45
CA ALA A 111 -43.23 -4.45 -3.52
C ALA A 111 -42.34 -3.36 -4.15
N VAL A 112 -41.47 -3.76 -5.10
CA VAL A 112 -40.62 -2.85 -5.87
C VAL A 112 -40.71 -3.19 -7.35
N PRO A 113 -40.91 -2.20 -8.25
CA PRO A 113 -40.87 -2.43 -9.69
C PRO A 113 -39.55 -3.08 -10.11
N TRP A 114 -39.61 -4.02 -11.06
CA TRP A 114 -38.45 -4.71 -11.63
C TRP A 114 -37.37 -3.75 -12.17
N SER A 115 -37.78 -2.56 -12.61
CA SER A 115 -36.88 -1.48 -13.05
C SER A 115 -35.98 -0.93 -11.94
N ARG A 116 -36.29 -1.18 -10.67
CA ARG A 116 -35.55 -0.69 -9.49
C ARG A 116 -34.92 -1.81 -8.67
N SER A 117 -35.51 -3.00 -8.64
CA SER A 117 -35.02 -4.11 -7.80
C SER A 117 -33.62 -4.60 -8.19
N TRP A 118 -33.26 -4.57 -9.48
CA TRP A 118 -31.94 -5.01 -9.97
C TRP A 118 -30.76 -4.16 -9.45
N LEU A 119 -31.03 -2.93 -8.99
CA LEU A 119 -30.02 -2.05 -8.35
C LEU A 119 -29.41 -2.70 -7.10
N ILE A 120 -30.15 -3.58 -6.41
CA ILE A 120 -29.65 -4.30 -5.23
C ILE A 120 -28.47 -5.19 -5.62
N ILE A 121 -28.58 -5.91 -6.73
CA ILE A 121 -27.51 -6.77 -7.24
C ILE A 121 -26.34 -5.92 -7.72
N LEU A 122 -26.61 -4.84 -8.46
CA LEU A 122 -25.56 -3.94 -8.94
C LEU A 122 -24.75 -3.34 -7.78
N GLY A 123 -25.42 -2.85 -6.73
CA GLY A 123 -24.75 -2.32 -5.53
C GLY A 123 -23.88 -3.36 -4.83
N ALA A 124 -24.34 -4.62 -4.76
CA ALA A 124 -23.57 -5.72 -4.20
C ALA A 124 -22.28 -6.01 -4.97
N VAL A 125 -22.36 -6.03 -6.31
CA VAL A 125 -21.21 -6.25 -7.19
C VAL A 125 -20.20 -5.11 -7.04
N ILE A 126 -20.67 -3.86 -6.96
CA ILE A 126 -19.80 -2.69 -6.76
C ILE A 126 -19.12 -2.74 -5.39
N ALA A 127 -19.85 -3.11 -4.33
CA ALA A 127 -19.28 -3.30 -3.00
C ALA A 127 -18.18 -4.38 -3.01
N ALA A 128 -18.43 -5.52 -3.65
CA ALA A 128 -17.43 -6.58 -3.83
C ALA A 128 -16.20 -6.09 -4.62
N TYR A 129 -16.41 -5.35 -5.71
CA TYR A 129 -15.31 -4.73 -6.46
C TYR A 129 -14.49 -3.79 -5.58
N THR A 130 -15.13 -2.96 -4.76
CA THR A 130 -14.40 -2.06 -3.85
C THR A 130 -13.59 -2.78 -2.79
N ALA A 131 -14.08 -3.91 -2.27
CA ALA A 131 -13.30 -4.75 -1.38
C ALA A 131 -12.03 -5.29 -2.08
N VAL A 132 -12.13 -5.71 -3.34
CA VAL A 132 -10.98 -6.14 -4.14
C VAL A 132 -10.01 -4.97 -4.36
N THR A 133 -10.52 -3.79 -4.70
CA THR A 133 -9.69 -2.57 -4.86
C THR A 133 -8.91 -2.24 -3.59
N VAL A 134 -9.52 -2.32 -2.41
CA VAL A 134 -8.82 -2.11 -1.13
C VAL A 134 -7.68 -3.11 -0.96
N LEU A 135 -7.91 -4.40 -1.25
CA LEU A 135 -6.85 -5.42 -1.17
C LEU A 135 -5.71 -5.15 -2.16
N VAL A 136 -6.03 -4.71 -3.39
CA VAL A 136 -5.03 -4.32 -4.40
C VAL A 136 -4.22 -3.11 -3.95
N ILE A 137 -4.85 -2.11 -3.31
CA ILE A 137 -4.17 -0.93 -2.76
C ILE A 137 -3.19 -1.34 -1.65
N LEU A 138 -3.63 -2.17 -0.70
CA LEU A 138 -2.78 -2.66 0.40
C LEU A 138 -1.57 -3.45 -0.12
N LYS A 139 -1.78 -4.33 -1.10
CA LYS A 139 -0.70 -5.12 -1.72
C LYS A 139 0.21 -4.26 -2.61
N GLY A 140 -0.35 -3.25 -3.27
CA GLY A 140 0.40 -2.31 -4.10
C GLY A 140 1.33 -1.42 -3.26
N ALA A 141 0.88 -1.00 -2.08
CA ALA A 141 1.69 -0.24 -1.12
C ALA A 141 2.92 -1.02 -0.65
N GLN A 142 2.81 -2.34 -0.46
CA GLN A 142 3.95 -3.20 -0.09
C GLN A 142 5.02 -3.34 -1.18
N ASN A 143 4.64 -3.19 -2.45
CA ASN A 143 5.52 -3.41 -3.60
C ASN A 143 6.02 -2.11 -4.26
N GLU A 144 5.71 -0.95 -3.65
CA GLU A 144 6.00 0.38 -4.18
C GLU A 144 5.49 0.62 -5.62
N LYS A 145 4.50 -0.17 -6.07
CA LYS A 145 3.88 -0.08 -7.40
C LYS A 145 2.57 0.70 -7.28
N TYR A 146 2.64 2.00 -7.47
CA TYR A 146 1.50 2.91 -7.21
C TYR A 146 0.55 3.12 -8.41
N LEU A 147 0.96 2.76 -9.64
CA LEU A 147 0.13 2.95 -10.83
C LEU A 147 -1.13 2.07 -10.84
N LEU A 148 -0.99 0.80 -10.47
CA LEU A 148 -2.10 -0.15 -10.47
C LEU A 148 -3.17 0.20 -9.40
N PRO A 149 -2.80 0.44 -8.12
CA PRO A 149 -3.73 0.94 -7.10
C PRO A 149 -4.49 2.21 -7.53
N ARG A 150 -3.80 3.13 -8.21
CA ARG A 150 -4.36 4.40 -8.68
C ARG A 150 -5.47 4.19 -9.72
N MET A 151 -5.27 3.28 -10.68
CA MET A 151 -6.30 2.93 -11.67
C MET A 151 -7.51 2.23 -11.04
N PHE A 152 -7.29 1.31 -10.09
CA PHE A 152 -8.39 0.63 -9.39
C PHE A 152 -9.20 1.58 -8.50
N LEU A 153 -8.54 2.55 -7.86
CA LEU A 153 -9.20 3.60 -7.07
C LEU A 153 -10.11 4.45 -7.95
N ALA A 154 -9.60 4.94 -9.10
CA ALA A 154 -10.41 5.69 -10.05
C ALA A 154 -11.61 4.87 -10.57
N GLY A 155 -11.38 3.60 -10.94
CA GLY A 155 -12.45 2.69 -11.35
C GLY A 155 -13.52 2.51 -10.27
N ALA A 156 -13.14 2.38 -9.00
CA ALA A 156 -14.08 2.24 -7.90
C ALA A 156 -14.95 3.50 -7.70
N ILE A 157 -14.35 4.68 -7.80
CA ILE A 157 -15.07 5.96 -7.71
C ILE A 157 -16.07 6.08 -8.85
N VAL A 158 -15.66 5.80 -10.09
CA VAL A 158 -16.54 5.85 -11.26
C VAL A 158 -17.74 4.92 -11.09
N LEU A 159 -17.52 3.68 -10.63
CA LEU A 159 -18.61 2.72 -10.41
C LEU A 159 -19.61 3.19 -9.34
N TRP A 160 -19.13 3.75 -8.23
CA TRP A 160 -20.00 4.31 -7.20
C TRP A 160 -20.81 5.51 -7.68
N PHE A 161 -20.22 6.38 -8.50
CA PHE A 161 -20.94 7.53 -9.07
C PHE A 161 -21.94 7.13 -10.15
N VAL A 162 -21.64 6.13 -10.98
CA VAL A 162 -22.62 5.54 -11.91
C VAL A 162 -23.77 4.91 -11.12
N PHE A 163 -23.48 4.22 -10.02
CA PHE A 163 -24.51 3.67 -9.16
C PHE A 163 -25.37 4.76 -8.50
N ALA A 164 -24.75 5.82 -7.99
CA ALA A 164 -25.45 6.97 -7.43
C ALA A 164 -26.32 7.66 -8.48
N TYR A 165 -25.82 7.84 -9.71
CA TYR A 165 -26.59 8.35 -10.84
C TYR A 165 -27.83 7.50 -11.10
N LEU A 166 -27.68 6.17 -11.18
CA LEU A 166 -28.81 5.26 -11.42
C LEU A 166 -29.85 5.31 -10.30
N ILE A 167 -29.41 5.42 -9.03
CA ILE A 167 -30.32 5.63 -7.91
C ILE A 167 -31.07 6.95 -8.07
N VAL A 168 -30.38 8.05 -8.35
CA VAL A 168 -31.02 9.36 -8.54
C VAL A 168 -32.01 9.29 -9.70
N HIS A 169 -31.59 8.79 -10.86
CA HIS A 169 -32.41 8.74 -12.07
C HIS A 169 -33.65 7.83 -11.95
N LEU A 170 -33.57 6.70 -11.22
CA LEU A 170 -34.65 5.70 -11.13
C LEU A 170 -35.53 5.85 -9.88
N CYS A 171 -34.99 6.41 -8.80
CA CYS A 171 -35.66 6.51 -7.50
C CYS A 171 -36.11 7.93 -7.13
N VAL A 172 -35.50 8.97 -7.69
CA VAL A 172 -35.95 10.36 -7.49
C VAL A 172 -37.06 10.68 -8.50
N PRO A 173 -38.09 11.48 -8.14
CA PRO A 173 -39.11 11.92 -9.09
C PRO A 173 -38.49 12.57 -10.34
N LYS A 174 -39.15 12.39 -11.50
CA LYS A 174 -38.69 12.86 -12.83
C LYS A 174 -38.44 14.37 -12.93
N ASP A 175 -38.84 15.13 -11.92
CA ASP A 175 -38.74 16.59 -11.87
C ASP A 175 -37.35 17.08 -11.39
N PHE A 176 -36.37 16.20 -11.22
CA PHE A 176 -34.99 16.58 -10.89
C PHE A 176 -34.12 16.65 -12.16
N PRO A 177 -33.96 17.82 -12.81
CA PRO A 177 -33.25 17.97 -14.08
C PRO A 177 -31.71 17.93 -13.97
N TYR A 178 -31.18 17.66 -12.77
CA TYR A 178 -29.77 17.79 -12.43
C TYR A 178 -29.11 16.44 -12.10
N ASP A 179 -29.74 15.32 -12.43
CA ASP A 179 -29.23 13.96 -12.20
C ASP A 179 -27.85 13.73 -12.85
N TRP A 180 -27.63 14.27 -14.04
CA TRP A 180 -26.36 14.22 -14.77
C TRP A 180 -25.20 14.98 -14.09
N MET A 181 -25.48 15.90 -13.14
CA MET A 181 -24.44 16.61 -12.39
C MET A 181 -23.58 15.65 -11.55
N THR A 182 -24.09 14.46 -11.25
CA THR A 182 -23.31 13.39 -10.60
C THR A 182 -22.04 13.04 -11.38
N PHE A 183 -22.06 13.10 -12.72
CA PHE A 183 -20.86 12.85 -13.53
C PHE A 183 -19.83 13.98 -13.44
N LEU A 184 -20.26 15.24 -13.29
CA LEU A 184 -19.32 16.35 -13.07
C LEU A 184 -18.67 16.25 -11.69
N ILE A 185 -19.46 15.91 -10.66
CA ILE A 185 -18.96 15.67 -9.31
C ILE A 185 -17.99 14.48 -9.30
N MET A 186 -18.30 13.41 -10.04
CA MET A 186 -17.45 12.22 -10.18
C MET A 186 -16.03 12.59 -10.63
N VAL A 187 -15.90 13.44 -11.65
CA VAL A 187 -14.59 13.87 -12.17
C VAL A 187 -13.82 14.62 -11.08
N ILE A 188 -14.47 15.54 -10.36
CA ILE A 188 -13.85 16.29 -9.26
C ILE A 188 -13.39 15.35 -8.14
N VAL A 189 -14.24 14.41 -7.71
CA VAL A 189 -13.91 13.48 -6.63
C VAL A 189 -12.80 12.51 -7.03
N THR A 190 -12.79 12.04 -8.28
CA THR A 190 -11.71 11.18 -8.79
C THR A 190 -10.37 11.89 -8.70
N VAL A 191 -10.34 13.15 -9.10
CA VAL A 191 -9.16 14.02 -9.05
C VAL A 191 -8.71 14.30 -7.61
N LEU A 192 -9.64 14.62 -6.71
CA LEU A 192 -9.32 14.83 -5.30
C LEU A 192 -8.74 13.57 -4.64
N ALA A 193 -9.35 12.41 -4.89
CA ALA A 193 -8.87 11.14 -4.37
C ALA A 193 -7.46 10.81 -4.90
N ASP A 194 -7.21 11.13 -6.16
CA ASP A 194 -5.93 10.94 -6.81
C ASP A 194 -4.81 11.83 -6.24
N VAL A 195 -5.11 13.10 -6.01
CA VAL A 195 -4.20 14.05 -5.34
C VAL A 195 -3.88 13.60 -3.91
N ILE A 196 -4.90 13.21 -3.14
CA ILE A 196 -4.72 12.67 -1.78
C ILE A 196 -3.83 11.44 -1.82
N PHE A 197 -4.07 10.52 -2.75
CA PHE A 197 -3.25 9.32 -2.92
C PHE A 197 -1.80 9.65 -3.29
N GLY A 198 -1.59 10.66 -4.15
CA GLY A 198 -0.26 11.19 -4.48
C GLY A 198 0.50 11.72 -3.25
N PHE A 199 -0.18 12.44 -2.36
CA PHE A 199 0.43 12.93 -1.13
C PHE A 199 0.79 11.81 -0.15
N VAL A 200 -0.10 10.83 0.01
CA VAL A 200 0.16 9.64 0.85
C VAL A 200 1.36 8.85 0.34
N THR A 201 1.51 8.73 -0.98
CA THR A 201 2.61 7.99 -1.62
C THR A 201 3.90 8.79 -1.80
N LYS A 202 3.93 10.06 -1.34
CA LYS A 202 5.09 10.98 -1.45
C LYS A 202 5.64 11.10 -2.87
N ASN A 203 4.78 11.06 -3.89
CA ASN A 203 5.21 11.20 -5.27
C ASN A 203 5.70 12.63 -5.54
N LYS A 204 6.84 12.76 -6.23
CA LYS A 204 7.46 14.07 -6.54
C LYS A 204 6.60 14.90 -7.51
N LEU A 205 5.77 14.25 -8.32
CA LEU A 205 4.90 14.89 -9.31
C LEU A 205 3.52 15.30 -8.76
N THR A 206 3.21 15.01 -7.50
CA THR A 206 1.88 15.31 -6.93
C THR A 206 1.57 16.79 -6.91
N VAL A 207 2.55 17.64 -6.60
CA VAL A 207 2.32 19.09 -6.52
C VAL A 207 2.00 19.71 -7.89
N PRO A 208 2.79 19.52 -8.96
CA PRO A 208 2.43 20.06 -10.27
C PRO A 208 1.12 19.44 -10.82
N GLU A 209 0.88 18.16 -10.56
CA GLU A 209 -0.38 17.49 -10.90
C GLU A 209 -1.59 18.13 -10.20
N ALA A 210 -1.48 18.38 -8.88
CA ALA A 210 -2.53 19.03 -8.10
C ALA A 210 -2.85 20.46 -8.59
N LEU A 211 -1.84 21.21 -9.06
CA LEU A 211 -2.04 22.55 -9.60
C LEU A 211 -2.81 22.55 -10.91
N LEU A 212 -2.52 21.60 -11.81
CA LEU A 212 -3.31 21.42 -13.03
C LEU A 212 -4.75 21.06 -12.69
N TRP A 213 -4.91 20.11 -11.77
CA TRP A 213 -6.21 19.65 -11.31
C TRP A 213 -7.05 20.72 -10.61
N LEU A 214 -6.43 21.67 -9.91
CA LEU A 214 -7.10 22.81 -9.31
C LEU A 214 -7.87 23.62 -10.36
N VAL A 215 -7.25 23.90 -11.51
CA VAL A 215 -7.85 24.70 -12.60
C VAL A 215 -9.01 23.93 -13.24
N PHE A 216 -8.82 22.64 -13.53
CA PHE A 216 -9.89 21.80 -14.08
C PHE A 216 -11.09 21.68 -13.13
N SER A 217 -10.83 21.45 -11.84
CA SER A 217 -11.90 21.34 -10.84
C SER A 217 -12.66 22.66 -10.68
N ALA A 218 -11.96 23.79 -10.69
CA ALA A 218 -12.57 25.11 -10.65
C ALA A 218 -13.47 25.38 -11.88
N ALA A 219 -13.05 24.97 -13.07
CA ALA A 219 -13.87 25.08 -14.28
C ALA A 219 -15.15 24.22 -14.20
N LEU A 220 -15.05 22.99 -13.68
CA LEU A 220 -16.21 22.11 -13.49
C LEU A 220 -17.17 22.66 -12.44
N ILE A 221 -16.65 23.20 -11.32
CA ILE A 221 -17.47 23.87 -10.29
C ILE A 221 -18.17 25.09 -10.88
N TYR A 222 -17.48 25.89 -11.69
CA TYR A 222 -18.09 27.03 -12.39
C TYR A 222 -19.29 26.59 -13.24
N VAL A 223 -19.13 25.55 -14.07
CA VAL A 223 -20.23 25.03 -14.91
C VAL A 223 -21.39 24.54 -14.04
N MET A 224 -21.12 23.80 -12.96
CA MET A 224 -22.15 23.34 -12.04
C MET A 224 -22.91 24.50 -11.38
N CYS A 225 -22.20 25.51 -10.89
CA CYS A 225 -22.82 26.69 -10.25
C CYS A 225 -23.61 27.55 -11.25
N GLY A 226 -23.14 27.68 -12.50
CA GLY A 226 -23.85 28.42 -13.55
C GLY A 226 -25.14 27.72 -13.99
N VAL A 227 -25.12 26.39 -14.11
CA VAL A 227 -26.29 25.57 -14.47
C VAL A 227 -27.31 25.50 -13.32
N ALA A 228 -26.85 25.42 -12.07
CA ALA A 228 -27.70 25.41 -10.89
C ALA A 228 -28.29 26.79 -10.54
N GLY A 229 -27.94 27.84 -11.28
CA GLY A 229 -28.39 29.22 -11.02
C GLY A 229 -27.81 29.85 -9.76
N LEU A 230 -26.80 29.21 -9.13
CA LEU A 230 -26.14 29.73 -7.93
C LEU A 230 -25.23 30.93 -8.23
N MET A 231 -24.82 31.09 -9.48
CA MET A 231 -23.92 32.16 -9.90
C MET A 231 -24.24 32.65 -11.31
N ALA A 232 -24.17 33.96 -11.52
CA ALA A 232 -24.30 34.54 -12.85
C ALA A 232 -23.09 34.18 -13.71
N TRP A 233 -23.34 33.66 -14.91
CA TRP A 233 -22.30 33.28 -15.89
C TRP A 233 -21.31 34.42 -16.18
N GLY A 234 -21.77 35.68 -16.17
CA GLY A 234 -20.93 36.85 -16.42
C GLY A 234 -19.88 37.15 -15.36
N ILE A 235 -20.08 36.73 -14.10
CA ILE A 235 -19.11 36.91 -13.00
C ILE A 235 -18.38 35.59 -12.71
N GLY A 236 -19.04 34.45 -12.95
CA GLY A 236 -18.53 33.15 -12.57
C GLY A 236 -17.26 32.69 -13.28
N TRP A 237 -16.94 33.24 -14.46
CA TRP A 237 -15.67 32.96 -15.14
C TRP A 237 -14.44 33.39 -14.34
N LEU A 238 -14.61 34.29 -13.36
CA LEU A 238 -13.54 34.66 -12.43
C LEU A 238 -13.06 33.48 -11.60
N LEU A 239 -13.90 32.48 -11.34
CA LEU A 239 -13.55 31.33 -10.51
C LEU A 239 -12.42 30.47 -11.14
N PRO A 240 -12.53 29.99 -12.41
CA PRO A 240 -11.40 29.32 -13.06
C PRO A 240 -10.22 30.27 -13.33
N ALA A 241 -10.46 31.57 -13.58
CA ALA A 241 -9.39 32.53 -13.80
C ALA A 241 -8.53 32.75 -12.54
N CYS A 242 -9.16 32.95 -11.38
CA CYS A 242 -8.48 33.05 -10.09
C CYS A 242 -7.73 31.76 -9.75
N ALA A 243 -8.35 30.59 -9.99
CA ALA A 243 -7.69 29.30 -9.81
C ALA A 243 -6.43 29.17 -10.69
N GLY A 244 -6.49 29.62 -11.94
CA GLY A 244 -5.35 29.69 -12.85
C GLY A 244 -4.23 30.59 -12.34
N ILE A 245 -4.56 31.80 -11.88
CA ILE A 245 -3.57 32.74 -11.31
C ILE A 245 -2.88 32.12 -10.09
N VAL A 246 -3.64 31.52 -9.17
CA VAL A 246 -3.10 30.84 -7.99
C VAL A 246 -2.19 29.67 -8.40
N ALA A 247 -2.60 28.88 -9.39
CA ALA A 247 -1.81 27.76 -9.89
C ALA A 247 -0.46 28.22 -10.48
N VAL A 248 -0.47 29.30 -11.28
CA VAL A 248 0.75 29.89 -11.86
C VAL A 248 1.66 30.45 -10.76
N ALA A 249 1.10 31.21 -9.80
CA ALA A 249 1.88 31.76 -8.70
C ALA A 249 2.54 30.66 -7.86
N ALA A 250 1.79 29.59 -7.54
CA ALA A 250 2.34 28.43 -6.83
C ALA A 250 3.44 27.73 -7.63
N ALA A 251 3.26 27.55 -8.94
CA ALA A 251 4.28 26.96 -9.81
C ALA A 251 5.58 27.79 -9.83
N VAL A 252 5.48 29.11 -9.91
CA VAL A 252 6.65 30.02 -9.85
C VAL A 252 7.39 29.87 -8.53
N VAL A 253 6.67 29.86 -7.39
CA VAL A 253 7.27 29.67 -6.07
C VAL A 253 8.01 28.33 -5.98
N ILE A 254 7.43 27.26 -6.53
CA ILE A 254 8.06 25.94 -6.54
C ILE A 254 9.34 25.97 -7.38
N VAL A 255 9.33 26.53 -8.57
CA VAL A 255 10.53 26.65 -9.42
C VAL A 255 11.64 27.44 -8.71
N LEU A 256 11.31 28.58 -8.11
CA LEU A 256 12.26 29.38 -7.33
C LEU A 256 12.84 28.59 -6.14
N SER A 257 12.02 27.77 -5.46
CA SER A 257 12.48 26.93 -4.35
C SER A 257 13.45 25.83 -4.81
N ILE A 258 13.25 25.28 -6.01
CA ILE A 258 14.12 24.27 -6.60
C ILE A 258 15.47 24.89 -6.99
N ILE A 259 15.46 26.08 -7.61
CA ILE A 259 16.69 26.81 -7.98
C ILE A 259 17.52 27.11 -6.74
N LYS A 260 16.91 27.71 -5.70
CA LYS A 260 17.59 28.01 -4.43
C LYS A 260 18.19 26.76 -3.77
N ARG A 261 17.47 25.62 -3.84
CA ARG A 261 17.95 24.36 -3.28
C ARG A 261 19.16 23.81 -4.06
N LYS A 262 19.15 23.95 -5.39
CA LYS A 262 20.27 23.55 -6.24
C LYS A 262 21.50 24.39 -5.96
N GLU A 263 21.36 25.72 -5.87
CA GLU A 263 22.46 26.63 -5.51
C GLU A 263 23.08 26.28 -4.15
N LYS A 264 22.25 26.03 -3.13
CA LYS A 264 22.72 25.63 -1.80
C LYS A 264 23.50 24.30 -1.83
N ASN A 265 23.05 23.33 -2.62
CA ASN A 265 23.72 22.04 -2.73
C ASN A 265 25.05 22.15 -3.48
N GLU A 266 25.14 22.96 -4.54
CA GLU A 266 26.40 23.25 -5.24
C GLU A 266 27.38 23.93 -4.29
N LEU A 267 26.95 24.97 -3.56
CA LEU A 267 27.77 25.65 -2.55
C LEU A 267 28.28 24.71 -1.45
N ALA A 268 27.44 23.80 -0.97
CA ALA A 268 27.85 22.78 0.01
C ALA A 268 28.89 21.81 -0.57
N LYS A 269 28.74 21.40 -1.83
CA LYS A 269 29.69 20.53 -2.54
C LYS A 269 31.05 21.23 -2.74
N TYR A 270 31.05 22.51 -3.13
CA TYR A 270 32.28 23.31 -3.22
C TYR A 270 32.97 23.46 -1.85
N ALA A 271 32.20 23.64 -0.77
CA ALA A 271 32.75 23.69 0.58
C ALA A 271 33.36 22.35 1.03
N GLU A 272 32.70 21.22 0.72
CA GLU A 272 33.21 19.88 1.03
C GLU A 272 34.47 19.53 0.23
N VAL A 273 34.50 19.84 -1.07
CA VAL A 273 35.71 19.66 -1.91
C VAL A 273 36.87 20.50 -1.37
N LYS A 274 36.61 21.75 -0.95
CA LYS A 274 37.64 22.58 -0.32
C LYS A 274 38.15 21.99 1.00
N SER A 275 37.31 21.30 1.78
CA SER A 275 37.72 20.64 3.03
C SER A 275 38.46 19.31 2.83
N LYS A 276 38.21 18.58 1.73
CA LYS A 276 38.81 17.26 1.48
C LYS A 276 40.18 17.30 0.79
N VAL A 277 40.62 18.46 0.31
CA VAL A 277 41.83 18.57 -0.54
C VAL A 277 43.16 18.59 0.23
N ASP A 278 43.19 18.55 1.57
CA ASP A 278 44.47 18.72 2.32
C ASP A 278 44.87 17.64 3.35
N GLU A 279 44.12 16.56 3.55
CA GLU A 279 44.51 15.52 4.53
C GLU A 279 44.94 14.18 3.91
N GLU A 280 44.35 13.77 2.78
CA GLU A 280 44.64 12.48 2.13
C GLU A 280 45.99 12.44 1.38
N TYR A 281 46.60 13.60 1.11
CA TYR A 281 47.91 13.70 0.44
C TYR A 281 49.05 13.22 1.35
N TYR A 282 48.86 13.24 2.68
CA TYR A 282 49.91 12.96 3.66
C TYR A 282 49.85 11.56 4.30
N THR A 283 48.85 10.73 3.99
CA THR A 283 48.59 9.49 4.77
C THR A 283 48.44 8.20 3.95
N ARG A 284 48.83 8.17 2.68
CA ARG A 284 48.88 6.89 1.94
C ARG A 284 50.23 6.19 2.12
N TRP A 285 50.19 5.09 2.87
CA TRP A 285 51.08 3.94 2.73
C TRP A 285 50.27 2.77 2.19
#